data_AF-A0A5K1JYD5-F1
#
_entry.id   AF-A0A5K1JYD5-F1
#
_cell.length_a   1.000
_cell.length_b   1.000
_cell.length_c   1.000
_cell.angle_alpha   90.00
_cell.angle_beta   90.00
_cell.angle_gamma   90.00
#
_symmetry.space_group_name_H-M   'P 1'
#
loop_
_entity.id
_entity.type
_entity.pdbx_description
1 polymer ?
#
loop_
_entity_poly.entity_id
_entity_poly.type
_entity_poly.pdbx_seq_one_letter_code
_entity_poly.pdbx_strand_id
1 'polypeptide(L)'
;MKLGFTSLVSAAVVASAIAGAGAACPDFTTYAQTPQGNPSSGPLALPYMRPSPECRTFNSSAVEKVVEDMKSRLKDPDLARLFENTFPNTLDTTVKYFNATENLAFIITGDITAQWLRDTANQFAPYHVLLAQDKELATLVKAVINNEARYVSEYPYCGAFQPPPESGLSPSHNDWADGVTVNP
;
A
#
# COMPACT_ATOMS: atom_id res chain seq x y z
N MET A 1 -37.67 54.70 1.59
CA MET A 1 -37.60 53.33 2.15
C MET A 1 -36.43 52.63 1.47
N LYS A 2 -35.39 52.27 2.24
CA LYS A 2 -34.13 51.70 1.73
C LYS A 2 -34.30 50.21 1.42
N LEU A 3 -33.74 49.77 0.29
CA LEU A 3 -33.72 48.39 -0.20
C LEU A 3 -32.90 47.47 0.72
N GLY A 4 -33.38 46.24 0.94
CA GLY A 4 -32.63 45.15 1.54
C GLY A 4 -32.48 43.99 0.55
N PHE A 5 -31.30 43.84 -0.03
CA PHE A 5 -30.88 42.63 -0.73
C PHE A 5 -30.25 41.67 0.30
N THR A 6 -30.87 40.51 0.52
CA THR A 6 -30.25 39.41 1.26
C THR A 6 -29.46 38.53 0.30
N SER A 7 -28.14 38.50 0.47
CA SER A 7 -27.22 37.67 -0.29
C SER A 7 -27.26 36.23 0.23
N LEU A 8 -27.64 35.28 -0.62
CA LEU A 8 -27.48 33.84 -0.37
C LEU A 8 -26.03 33.45 -0.67
N VAL A 9 -25.23 33.29 0.38
CA VAL A 9 -23.87 32.75 0.25
C VAL A 9 -23.96 31.23 0.10
N SER A 10 -23.72 30.75 -1.11
CA SER A 10 -23.51 29.32 -1.38
C SER A 10 -22.15 28.92 -0.80
N ALA A 11 -22.14 28.06 0.21
CA ALA A 11 -20.93 27.45 0.73
C ALA A 11 -20.44 26.40 -0.28
N ALA A 12 -19.47 26.76 -1.11
CA ALA A 12 -18.73 25.81 -1.90
C ALA A 12 -17.92 24.90 -0.96
N VAL A 13 -18.23 23.60 -0.94
CA VAL A 13 -17.40 22.59 -0.29
C VAL A 13 -16.12 22.47 -1.12
N VAL A 14 -15.05 23.10 -0.64
CA VAL A 14 -13.72 22.95 -1.22
C VAL A 14 -13.25 21.53 -0.89
N ALA A 15 -13.18 20.67 -1.90
CA ALA A 15 -12.46 19.41 -1.80
C ALA A 15 -10.99 19.73 -1.48
N SER A 16 -10.58 19.46 -0.25
CA SER A 16 -9.17 19.59 0.15
C SER A 16 -8.38 18.45 -0.49
N ALA A 17 -7.72 18.73 -1.60
CA ALA A 17 -6.54 17.98 -1.98
C ALA A 17 -5.50 18.22 -0.88
N ILE A 18 -5.22 17.21 -0.08
CA ILE A 18 -4.07 17.24 0.84
C ILE A 18 -2.82 17.09 -0.03
N ALA A 19 -2.40 18.19 -0.66
CA ALA A 19 -1.03 18.37 -1.08
C ALA A 19 -0.27 18.84 0.17
N GLY A 20 0.01 17.90 1.09
CA GLY A 20 0.98 18.15 2.14
C GLY A 20 2.30 18.53 1.47
N ALA A 21 2.99 19.55 1.99
CA ALA A 21 4.36 19.86 1.60
C ALA A 21 5.19 18.58 1.80
N GLY A 22 5.40 17.86 0.70
CA GLY A 22 5.66 16.43 0.74
C GLY A 22 7.04 16.16 1.32
N ALA A 23 7.09 15.38 2.40
CA ALA A 23 8.33 14.68 2.73
C ALA A 23 8.79 13.97 1.45
N ALA A 24 10.03 14.21 1.03
CA ALA A 24 10.62 13.49 -0.09
C ALA A 24 10.86 12.06 0.36
N CYS A 25 9.84 11.20 0.19
CA CYS A 25 9.93 9.80 0.56
C CYS A 25 10.87 9.07 -0.40
N PRO A 26 11.92 8.39 0.11
CA PRO A 26 12.81 7.65 -0.75
C PRO A 26 12.07 6.47 -1.40
N ASP A 27 12.50 6.10 -2.59
CA ASP A 27 12.11 4.83 -3.19
C ASP A 27 12.52 3.68 -2.26
N PHE A 28 11.58 2.78 -1.97
CA PHE A 28 11.81 1.73 -0.97
C PHE A 28 12.90 0.74 -1.42
N THR A 29 13.01 0.45 -2.72
CA THR A 29 14.05 -0.44 -3.26
C THR A 29 15.43 0.12 -2.98
N THR A 30 15.61 1.44 -3.09
CA THR A 30 16.87 2.11 -2.75
C THR A 30 17.06 2.20 -1.24
N TYR A 31 16.00 2.59 -0.51
CA TYR A 31 16.01 2.70 0.96
C TYR A 31 16.42 1.39 1.64
N ALA A 32 15.95 0.26 1.12
CA ALA A 32 16.18 -1.07 1.70
C ALA A 32 17.62 -1.58 1.52
N GLN A 33 18.47 -0.91 0.72
CA GLN A 33 19.84 -1.36 0.45
C GLN A 33 20.82 -1.10 1.60
N THR A 34 20.46 -0.23 2.54
CA THR A 34 21.31 0.08 3.70
C THR A 34 20.56 -0.10 5.02
N PRO A 35 21.25 -0.50 6.10
CA PRO A 35 20.68 -0.56 7.44
C PRO A 35 20.10 0.79 7.86
N GLN A 36 18.88 0.79 8.40
CA GLN A 36 18.22 2.02 8.88
C GLN A 36 18.00 1.98 10.39
N GLY A 37 17.89 3.18 10.98
CA GLY A 37 17.62 3.36 12.40
C GLY A 37 18.63 2.68 13.33
N ASN A 38 18.19 2.42 14.56
CA ASN A 38 19.01 1.72 15.55
C ASN A 38 18.80 0.20 15.44
N PRO A 39 19.88 -0.61 15.48
CA PRO A 39 19.78 -2.05 15.47
C PRO A 39 19.04 -2.58 16.71
N SER A 40 18.45 -3.77 16.60
CA SER A 40 17.93 -4.50 17.77
C SER A 40 19.04 -4.83 18.75
N SER A 41 18.66 -5.10 20.01
CA SER A 41 19.59 -5.41 21.10
C SER A 41 20.03 -6.87 21.15
N GLY A 42 19.59 -7.69 20.20
CA GLY A 42 19.96 -9.11 20.12
C GLY A 42 21.34 -9.32 19.50
N PRO A 43 21.85 -10.56 19.54
CA PRO A 43 23.19 -10.88 19.04
C PRO A 43 23.35 -10.66 17.53
N LEU A 44 22.27 -10.68 16.75
CA LEU A 44 22.31 -10.40 15.31
C LEU A 44 22.23 -8.91 14.98
N ALA A 45 21.79 -8.07 15.93
CA ALA A 45 21.71 -6.63 15.79
C ALA A 45 20.97 -6.19 14.49
N LEU A 46 19.81 -6.79 14.22
CA LEU A 46 19.05 -6.53 13.00
C LEU A 46 18.61 -5.05 12.89
N PRO A 47 18.73 -4.43 11.71
CA PRO A 47 18.34 -3.03 11.53
C PRO A 47 16.83 -2.84 11.53
N TYR A 48 16.39 -1.62 11.81
CA TYR A 48 15.03 -1.19 11.48
C TYR A 48 14.93 -0.98 9.97
N MET A 49 13.85 -1.41 9.33
CA MET A 49 13.71 -1.36 7.86
C MET A 49 12.33 -0.89 7.38
N ARG A 50 11.48 -0.36 8.27
CA ARG A 50 10.22 0.25 7.83
C ARG A 50 10.44 1.71 7.39
N PRO A 51 9.73 2.23 6.39
CA PRO A 51 9.71 3.65 6.09
C PRO A 51 9.30 4.50 7.30
N SER A 52 9.66 5.78 7.27
CA SER A 52 9.10 6.74 8.22
C SER A 52 7.58 6.78 8.11
N PRO A 53 6.83 7.07 9.20
CA PRO A 53 5.37 7.01 9.20
C PRO A 53 4.70 7.78 8.05
N GLU A 54 5.23 8.95 7.71
CA GLU A 54 4.75 9.80 6.61
C GLU A 54 5.03 9.24 5.21
N CYS A 55 5.91 8.25 5.10
CA CYS A 55 6.28 7.59 3.84
C CYS A 55 5.69 6.19 3.66
N ARG A 56 4.84 5.75 4.59
CA ARG A 56 4.12 4.47 4.48
C ARG A 56 2.96 4.63 3.51
N THR A 57 2.82 3.70 2.58
CA THR A 57 1.81 3.78 1.50
C THR A 57 0.38 3.58 1.98
N PHE A 58 0.18 2.90 3.11
CA PHE A 58 -1.11 2.72 3.77
C PHE A 58 -0.90 2.52 5.27
N ASN A 59 -1.80 3.07 6.10
CA ASN A 59 -1.74 2.94 7.55
C ASN A 59 -2.96 2.19 8.08
N SER A 60 -2.75 1.18 8.92
CA SER A 60 -3.81 0.42 9.61
C SER A 60 -3.53 0.40 11.10
N SER A 61 -4.47 0.93 11.90
CA SER A 61 -4.31 0.95 13.36
C SER A 61 -4.35 -0.46 13.97
N ALA A 62 -5.11 -1.38 13.36
CA ALA A 62 -5.13 -2.78 13.77
C ALA A 62 -3.79 -3.47 13.51
N VAL A 63 -3.14 -3.20 12.36
CA VAL A 63 -1.82 -3.75 12.05
C VAL A 63 -0.75 -3.19 12.98
N GLU A 64 -0.72 -1.89 13.26
CA GLU A 64 0.23 -1.31 14.23
C GLU A 64 0.05 -1.91 15.63
N LYS A 65 -1.21 -2.17 16.05
CA LYS A 65 -1.49 -2.85 17.32
C LYS A 65 -0.87 -4.25 17.35
N VAL A 66 -1.03 -5.03 16.28
CA VAL A 66 -0.42 -6.37 16.19
C VAL A 66 1.10 -6.30 16.24
N VAL A 67 1.72 -5.31 15.58
CA VAL A 67 3.17 -5.08 15.63
C VAL A 67 3.62 -4.85 17.07
N GLU A 68 2.98 -3.94 17.81
CA GLU A 68 3.34 -3.66 19.20
C GLU A 68 3.06 -4.85 20.13
N ASP A 69 1.91 -5.51 19.98
CA ASP A 69 1.57 -6.70 20.76
C ASP A 69 2.62 -7.81 20.54
N MET A 70 3.08 -8.03 19.31
CA MET A 70 4.09 -9.03 19.00
C MET A 70 5.48 -8.65 19.51
N LYS A 71 5.89 -7.39 19.37
CA LYS A 71 7.15 -6.87 19.93
C LYS A 71 7.23 -7.07 21.44
N SER A 72 6.11 -6.88 22.16
CA SER A 72 6.07 -7.07 23.62
C SER A 72 6.12 -8.54 24.05
N ARG A 73 5.69 -9.47 23.18
CA ARG A 73 5.56 -10.91 23.50
C ARG A 73 6.76 -11.74 23.05
N LEU A 74 7.45 -11.31 21.99
CA LEU A 74 8.64 -11.98 21.47
C LEU A 74 9.84 -11.67 22.37
N LYS A 75 10.35 -12.71 23.04
CA LYS A 75 11.49 -12.58 23.96
C LYS A 75 12.81 -12.29 23.24
N ASP A 76 12.95 -12.80 22.02
CA ASP A 76 14.11 -12.54 21.18
C ASP A 76 13.93 -11.18 20.49
N PRO A 77 14.77 -10.18 20.80
CA PRO A 77 14.66 -8.85 20.22
C PRO A 77 14.97 -8.82 18.71
N ASP A 78 15.77 -9.74 18.18
CA ASP A 78 16.04 -9.83 16.75
C ASP A 78 14.81 -10.38 16.02
N LEU A 79 14.16 -11.41 16.59
CA LEU A 79 12.90 -11.92 16.04
C LEU A 79 11.77 -10.89 16.10
N ALA A 80 11.70 -10.12 17.20
CA ALA A 80 10.75 -9.01 17.33
C ALA A 80 10.99 -7.94 16.25
N ARG A 81 12.25 -7.59 15.98
CA ARG A 81 12.62 -6.66 14.91
C ARG A 81 12.28 -7.19 13.53
N LEU A 82 12.54 -8.47 13.26
CA LEU A 82 12.18 -9.09 11.99
C LEU A 82 10.66 -9.01 11.76
N PHE A 83 9.86 -9.38 12.76
CA PHE A 83 8.40 -9.28 12.69
C PHE A 83 7.94 -7.84 12.41
N GLU A 84 8.48 -6.87 13.15
CA GLU A 84 8.18 -5.44 12.96
C GLU A 84 8.50 -4.97 11.54
N ASN A 85 9.62 -5.41 10.96
CA ASN A 85 10.01 -5.03 9.61
C ASN A 85 9.15 -5.70 8.53
N THR A 86 8.76 -6.97 8.71
CA THR A 86 8.14 -7.77 7.63
C THR A 86 6.63 -7.77 7.67
N PHE A 87 6.01 -7.84 8.86
CA PHE A 87 4.56 -7.99 8.97
C PHE A 87 3.76 -6.84 8.33
N PRO A 88 4.12 -5.55 8.51
CA PRO A 88 3.41 -4.44 7.87
C PRO A 88 3.97 -4.06 6.49
N ASN A 89 4.99 -4.75 5.96
CA ASN A 89 5.73 -4.28 4.80
C ASN A 89 4.87 -4.09 3.54
N THR A 90 3.89 -4.96 3.32
CA THR A 90 2.89 -4.79 2.24
C THR A 90 2.19 -3.44 2.34
N LEU A 91 1.67 -3.07 3.51
CA LEU A 91 0.97 -1.80 3.69
C LEU A 91 1.93 -0.60 3.66
N ASP A 92 3.14 -0.79 4.19
CA ASP A 92 4.14 0.26 4.25
C ASP A 92 4.67 0.64 2.86
N THR A 93 4.77 -0.30 1.90
CA THR A 93 5.58 -0.08 0.69
C THR A 93 4.90 -0.43 -0.63
N THR A 94 3.84 -1.25 -0.62
CA THR A 94 3.32 -1.85 -1.86
C THR A 94 1.97 -1.31 -2.33
N VAL A 95 1.29 -0.48 -1.53
CA VAL A 95 0.01 0.13 -1.92
C VAL A 95 0.29 1.31 -2.84
N LYS A 96 0.53 1.04 -4.12
CA LYS A 96 1.00 2.05 -5.08
C LYS A 96 -0.10 3.00 -5.53
N TYR A 97 -1.35 2.54 -5.54
CA TYR A 97 -2.53 3.37 -5.75
C TYR A 97 -3.71 2.81 -4.95
N PHE A 98 -4.50 3.70 -4.34
CA PHE A 98 -5.74 3.36 -3.66
C PHE A 98 -6.73 4.51 -3.77
N ASN A 99 -7.93 4.20 -4.24
CA ASN A 99 -9.07 5.10 -4.29
C ASN A 99 -10.31 4.38 -3.75
N ALA A 100 -10.73 4.76 -2.54
CA ALA A 100 -11.87 4.16 -1.87
C ALA A 100 -13.20 4.45 -2.60
N THR A 101 -13.34 5.62 -3.22
CA THR A 101 -14.56 6.04 -3.93
C THR A 101 -14.74 5.24 -5.21
N GLU A 102 -13.67 5.04 -5.97
CA GLU A 102 -13.66 4.22 -7.19
C GLU A 102 -13.59 2.72 -6.91
N ASN A 103 -13.41 2.32 -5.64
CA ASN A 103 -13.21 0.94 -5.22
C ASN A 103 -12.07 0.27 -6.01
N LEU A 104 -10.95 0.98 -6.13
CA LEU A 104 -9.82 0.57 -6.95
C LEU A 104 -8.51 0.65 -6.15
N ALA A 105 -7.73 -0.42 -6.20
CA ALA A 105 -6.40 -0.47 -5.59
C ALA A 105 -5.42 -1.21 -6.51
N PHE A 106 -4.18 -0.73 -6.55
CA PHE A 106 -3.10 -1.35 -7.28
C PHE A 106 -1.94 -1.63 -6.31
N ILE A 107 -1.64 -2.92 -6.17
CA ILE A 107 -0.66 -3.44 -5.23
C ILE A 107 0.52 -3.98 -6.02
N ILE A 108 1.70 -3.42 -5.81
CA ILE A 108 2.92 -3.91 -6.47
C ILE A 108 3.53 -5.08 -5.70
N THR A 109 4.33 -5.91 -6.36
CA THR A 109 5.01 -7.03 -5.67
C THR A 109 6.13 -6.54 -4.75
N GLY A 110 6.70 -5.37 -5.04
CA GLY A 110 7.82 -4.78 -4.31
C GLY A 110 8.61 -3.86 -5.24
N ASP A 111 9.78 -4.32 -5.65
CA ASP A 111 10.69 -3.62 -6.58
C ASP A 111 10.17 -3.56 -8.04
N ILE A 112 9.21 -4.41 -8.40
CA ILE A 112 8.58 -4.44 -9.72
C ILE A 112 7.23 -3.70 -9.66
N THR A 113 7.05 -2.68 -10.51
CA THR A 113 5.78 -1.94 -10.63
C THR A 113 4.77 -2.70 -11.52
N ALA A 114 4.33 -3.86 -11.03
CA ALA A 114 3.22 -4.63 -11.58
C ALA A 114 2.55 -5.46 -10.48
N GLN A 115 1.27 -5.80 -10.67
CA GLN A 115 0.49 -6.56 -9.70
C GLN A 115 0.37 -8.02 -10.14
N TRP A 116 0.91 -8.94 -9.34
CA TRP A 116 0.70 -10.37 -9.52
C TRP A 116 -0.44 -10.85 -8.62
N LEU A 117 -1.46 -11.48 -9.21
CA LEU A 117 -2.64 -11.95 -8.46
C LEU A 117 -2.25 -12.91 -7.31
N ARG A 118 -1.29 -13.81 -7.58
CA ARG A 118 -0.74 -14.73 -6.57
C ARG A 118 -0.08 -13.97 -5.42
N ASP A 119 0.71 -12.96 -5.73
CA ASP A 119 1.53 -12.26 -4.76
C ASP A 119 0.63 -11.39 -3.88
N THR A 120 -0.30 -10.65 -4.46
CA THR A 120 -1.27 -9.82 -3.73
C THR A 120 -2.17 -10.64 -2.80
N ALA A 121 -2.64 -11.82 -3.24
CA ALA A 121 -3.37 -12.73 -2.37
C ALA A 121 -2.55 -13.14 -1.12
N ASN A 122 -1.25 -13.45 -1.29
CA ASN A 122 -0.38 -13.85 -0.19
C ASN A 122 0.06 -12.66 0.69
N GLN A 123 0.27 -11.49 0.10
CA GLN A 123 0.59 -10.24 0.80
C GLN A 123 -0.53 -9.86 1.79
N PHE A 124 -1.80 -10.05 1.42
CA PHE A 124 -2.94 -9.69 2.27
C PHE A 124 -3.50 -10.83 3.12
N ALA A 125 -3.14 -12.08 2.86
CA ALA A 125 -3.61 -13.24 3.64
C ALA A 125 -3.44 -13.09 5.17
N PRO A 126 -2.29 -12.60 5.70
CA PRO A 126 -2.10 -12.43 7.14
C PRO A 126 -3.06 -11.40 7.78
N TYR A 127 -3.57 -10.46 6.99
CA TYR A 127 -4.42 -9.37 7.47
C TYR A 127 -5.91 -9.73 7.52
N HIS A 128 -6.31 -10.88 6.96
CA HIS A 128 -7.71 -11.31 6.89
C HIS A 128 -8.44 -11.25 8.25
N VAL A 129 -7.76 -11.68 9.31
CA VAL A 129 -8.33 -11.69 10.68
C VAL A 129 -8.55 -10.29 11.28
N LEU A 130 -7.94 -9.26 10.68
CA LEU A 130 -8.02 -7.87 11.11
C LEU A 130 -9.12 -7.09 10.38
N LEU A 131 -9.66 -7.60 9.27
CA LEU A 131 -10.62 -6.87 8.43
C LEU A 131 -11.92 -6.53 9.16
N ALA A 132 -12.35 -7.37 10.11
CA ALA A 132 -13.53 -7.10 10.92
C ALA A 132 -13.32 -5.95 11.94
N GLN A 133 -12.07 -5.63 12.25
CA GLN A 133 -11.67 -4.65 13.27
C GLN A 133 -11.21 -3.33 12.65
N ASP A 134 -10.79 -3.34 11.38
CA ASP A 134 -10.29 -2.17 10.65
C ASP A 134 -11.04 -1.99 9.33
N LYS A 135 -11.96 -1.02 9.32
CA LYS A 135 -12.83 -0.73 8.17
C LYS A 135 -12.07 -0.17 6.98
N GLU A 136 -11.00 0.59 7.21
CA GLU A 136 -10.20 1.17 6.12
C GLU A 136 -9.40 0.07 5.45
N LEU A 137 -8.80 -0.84 6.24
CA LEU A 137 -8.12 -2.02 5.71
C LEU A 137 -9.08 -2.94 4.94
N ALA A 138 -10.30 -3.15 5.46
CA ALA A 138 -11.33 -3.90 4.74
C ALA A 138 -11.73 -3.22 3.42
N THR A 139 -11.77 -1.90 3.39
CA THR A 139 -12.05 -1.11 2.18
C THR A 139 -10.93 -1.25 1.15
N LEU A 140 -9.66 -1.21 1.58
CA LEU A 140 -8.51 -1.48 0.73
C LEU A 140 -8.60 -2.89 0.12
N VAL A 141 -8.82 -3.93 0.94
CA VAL A 141 -8.92 -5.31 0.45
C VAL A 141 -10.08 -5.49 -0.53
N LYS A 142 -11.22 -4.85 -0.28
CA LYS A 142 -12.35 -4.86 -1.23
C LYS A 142 -11.96 -4.22 -2.58
N ALA A 143 -11.23 -3.11 -2.55
CA ALA A 143 -10.75 -2.43 -3.75
C ALA A 143 -9.73 -3.27 -4.53
N VAL A 144 -8.87 -4.01 -3.83
CA VAL A 144 -7.95 -5.00 -4.43
C VAL A 144 -8.73 -6.09 -5.16
N ILE A 145 -9.67 -6.75 -4.47
CA ILE A 145 -10.49 -7.82 -5.06
C ILE A 145 -11.27 -7.31 -6.28
N ASN A 146 -11.79 -6.09 -6.22
CA ASN A 146 -12.52 -5.48 -7.33
C ASN A 146 -11.62 -5.26 -8.57
N ASN A 147 -10.41 -4.75 -8.37
CA ASN A 147 -9.44 -4.58 -9.46
C ASN A 147 -8.99 -5.93 -10.03
N GLU A 148 -8.72 -6.92 -9.18
CA GLU A 148 -8.34 -8.27 -9.62
C GLU A 148 -9.44 -8.99 -10.38
N ALA A 149 -10.71 -8.81 -9.99
CA ALA A 149 -11.84 -9.34 -10.73
C ALA A 149 -11.92 -8.76 -12.15
N ARG A 150 -11.67 -7.45 -12.31
CA ARG A 150 -11.57 -6.79 -13.62
C ARG A 150 -10.45 -7.41 -14.45
N TYR A 151 -9.24 -7.52 -13.89
CA TYR A 151 -8.08 -8.12 -14.55
C TYR A 151 -8.35 -9.54 -15.08
N VAL A 152 -8.91 -10.42 -14.24
CA VAL A 152 -9.24 -11.79 -14.63
C VAL A 152 -10.35 -11.82 -15.70
N SER A 153 -11.33 -10.92 -15.63
CA SER A 153 -12.42 -10.88 -16.61
C SER A 153 -11.97 -10.44 -18.01
N GLU A 154 -10.97 -9.56 -18.08
CA GLU A 154 -10.45 -9.04 -19.35
C GLU A 154 -9.34 -9.95 -19.92
N TYR A 155 -8.46 -10.48 -19.07
CA TYR A 155 -7.29 -11.26 -19.48
C TYR A 155 -7.07 -12.49 -18.58
N PRO A 156 -7.89 -13.56 -18.72
CA PRO A 156 -7.93 -14.68 -17.78
C PRO A 156 -6.65 -15.55 -17.76
N TYR A 157 -5.79 -15.46 -18.78
CA TYR A 157 -4.53 -16.18 -18.84
C TYR A 157 -3.33 -15.40 -18.27
N CYS A 158 -3.52 -14.11 -17.95
CA CYS A 158 -2.45 -13.27 -17.40
C CYS A 158 -2.31 -13.51 -15.89
N GLY A 159 -1.06 -13.67 -15.43
CA GLY A 159 -0.73 -13.76 -14.00
C GLY A 159 -0.32 -12.44 -13.36
N ALA A 160 -0.04 -11.43 -14.20
CA ALA A 160 0.56 -10.15 -13.83
C ALA A 160 -0.07 -9.02 -14.64
N PHE A 161 -0.27 -7.87 -14.00
CA PHE A 161 -1.03 -6.77 -14.55
C PHE A 161 -0.34 -5.42 -14.35
N GLN A 162 -0.50 -4.56 -15.35
CA GLN A 162 -0.06 -3.17 -15.33
C GLN A 162 -0.99 -2.31 -14.45
N PRO A 163 -0.54 -1.12 -14.02
CA PRO A 163 -1.40 -0.20 -13.28
C PRO A 163 -2.72 0.08 -14.03
N PRO A 164 -3.86 0.18 -13.32
CA PRO A 164 -5.11 0.54 -13.96
C PRO A 164 -5.01 1.99 -14.48
N PRO A 165 -5.61 2.33 -15.64
CA PRO A 165 -5.51 3.68 -16.22
C PRO A 165 -5.91 4.81 -15.27
N GLU A 166 -6.88 4.56 -14.39
CA GLU A 166 -7.40 5.48 -13.38
C GLU A 166 -6.34 5.88 -12.34
N SER A 167 -5.26 5.09 -12.21
CA SER A 167 -4.13 5.42 -11.33
C SER A 167 -3.23 6.53 -11.87
N GLY A 168 -3.25 6.79 -13.19
CA GLY A 168 -2.32 7.70 -13.86
C GLY A 168 -0.85 7.25 -13.83
N LEU A 169 -0.56 6.07 -13.30
CA LEU A 169 0.79 5.50 -13.27
C LEU A 169 1.16 4.99 -14.66
N SER A 170 2.41 5.24 -15.06
CA SER A 170 2.93 4.69 -16.32
C SER A 170 3.10 3.17 -16.22
N PRO A 171 2.80 2.42 -17.30
CA PRO A 171 3.15 1.00 -17.38
C PRO A 171 4.66 0.79 -17.21
N SER A 172 5.04 -0.33 -16.61
CA SER A 172 6.43 -0.78 -16.57
C SER A 172 6.75 -1.61 -17.83
N HIS A 173 7.96 -1.46 -18.36
CA HIS A 173 8.45 -2.29 -19.46
C HIS A 173 9.21 -3.50 -18.90
N ASN A 174 8.97 -4.66 -19.50
CA ASN A 174 9.65 -5.90 -19.17
C ASN A 174 10.30 -6.45 -20.44
N ASP A 175 11.61 -6.28 -20.56
CA ASP A 175 12.39 -6.71 -21.73
C ASP A 175 12.23 -8.21 -22.04
N TRP A 176 11.92 -9.05 -21.04
CA TRP A 176 11.66 -10.47 -21.25
C TRP A 176 10.35 -10.77 -21.97
N ALA A 177 9.45 -9.79 -22.05
CA ALA A 177 8.22 -9.87 -22.83
C ALA A 177 8.42 -9.42 -24.28
N ASP A 178 9.58 -8.87 -24.64
CA ASP A 178 9.84 -8.38 -25.99
C ASP A 178 9.85 -9.53 -27.00
N GLY A 179 9.05 -9.39 -28.06
CA GLY A 179 8.92 -10.40 -29.11
C GLY A 179 8.14 -11.66 -28.71
N VAL A 180 7.57 -11.72 -27.50
CA VAL A 180 6.69 -12.81 -27.08
C VAL A 180 5.37 -12.71 -27.83
N THR A 181 5.05 -13.74 -28.63
CA THR A 181 3.74 -13.87 -29.27
C THR A 181 2.83 -14.67 -28.34
N VAL A 182 1.82 -14.02 -27.77
CA VAL A 182 0.80 -14.69 -26.96
C VAL A 182 -0.26 -15.27 -27.91
N ASN A 183 -0.31 -16.60 -27.99
CA ASN A 183 -1.39 -17.30 -28.70
C ASN A 183 -2.44 -17.73 -27.67
N PRO A 184 -3.63 -17.10 -27.67
CA PRO A 184 -4.71 -17.44 -26.74
C PRO A 184 -5.33 -18.82 -27.00
#